data_AF-A0A975BGH1-F1
#
_entry.id   AF-A0A975BGH1-F1
#
_cell.length_a   1.000
_cell.length_b   1.000
_cell.length_c   1.000
_cell.angle_alpha   90.00
_cell.angle_beta   90.00
_cell.angle_gamma   90.00
#
_symmetry.space_group_name_H-M   'P 1'
#
loop_
_entity.id
_entity.type
_entity.pdbx_description
1 polymer ?
#
loop_
_entity_poly.entity_id
_entity_poly.type
_entity_poly.pdbx_seq_one_letter_code
_entity_poly.pdbx_strand_id
1 'polypeptide(L)'
;MAVAIGLNQANIRDLELGKVKISTLHALAMQNIFDLSPDWLLTGKGKMLCEDHKKTKNVSPALVRALQSHPGIGKIVLMLEQMGDDDIKNIQSRAEERLKIKKMEERLRKMEKKIRETS
;
A
#
# COMPACT_ATOMS: atom_id res chain seq x y z
N MET A 1 5.44 17.60 -11.29
CA MET A 1 4.41 16.90 -12.09
C MET A 1 4.86 16.67 -13.52
N ALA A 2 5.19 17.73 -14.29
CA ALA A 2 5.55 17.62 -15.71
C ALA A 2 6.68 16.62 -16.03
N VAL A 3 7.76 16.66 -15.24
CA VAL A 3 8.94 15.81 -15.43
C VAL A 3 8.64 14.31 -15.26
N ALA A 4 7.67 13.95 -14.41
CA ALA A 4 7.37 12.55 -14.10
C ALA A 4 6.70 11.80 -15.27
N ILE A 5 5.99 12.54 -16.12
CA ILE A 5 5.29 12.02 -17.31
C ILE A 5 6.03 12.34 -18.61
N GLY A 6 7.25 12.89 -18.54
CA GLY A 6 8.04 13.25 -19.72
C GLY A 6 7.53 14.46 -20.50
N LEU A 7 6.63 15.27 -19.93
CA LEU A 7 6.09 16.47 -20.56
C LEU A 7 6.81 17.72 -20.05
N ASN A 8 6.99 18.71 -20.92
CA ASN A 8 7.40 20.04 -20.50
C ASN A 8 6.17 20.92 -20.14
N GLN A 9 6.40 22.03 -19.44
CA GLN A 9 5.31 22.92 -19.00
C GLN A 9 4.51 23.53 -20.16
N ALA A 10 5.15 23.77 -21.31
CA ALA A 10 4.46 24.27 -22.49
C ALA A 10 3.48 23.24 -23.05
N ASN A 11 3.88 21.96 -23.11
CA ASN A 11 3.02 20.87 -23.56
C ASN A 11 1.83 20.66 -22.62
N ILE A 12 2.03 20.79 -21.31
CA ILE A 12 0.92 20.72 -20.34
C ILE A 12 -0.06 21.86 -20.57
N ARG A 13 0.44 23.09 -20.68
CA ARG A 13 -0.41 24.26 -20.96
C ARG A 13 -1.21 24.08 -22.24
N ASP A 14 -0.60 23.56 -23.31
CA ASP A 14 -1.30 23.33 -24.58
C ASP A 14 -2.31 22.18 -24.50
N LEU A 15 -2.06 21.16 -23.67
CA LEU A 15 -3.03 20.10 -23.36
C LEU A 15 -4.22 20.65 -22.56
N GLU A 16 -3.99 21.45 -21.51
CA GLU A 16 -5.03 22.07 -20.69
C GLU A 16 -5.91 23.04 -21.49
N LEU A 17 -5.31 23.76 -22.44
CA LEU A 17 -6.02 24.63 -23.37
C LEU A 17 -6.69 23.87 -24.53
N GLY A 18 -6.56 22.54 -24.58
CA GLY A 18 -7.14 21.68 -25.63
C GLY A 18 -6.55 21.89 -27.03
N LYS A 19 -5.39 22.56 -27.13
CA LYS A 19 -4.70 22.82 -28.41
C LYS A 19 -4.04 21.57 -28.98
N VAL A 20 -3.63 20.65 -28.10
CA VAL A 20 -2.96 19.41 -28.45
C VAL A 20 -3.74 18.26 -27.82
N LYS A 21 -3.85 17.14 -28.54
CA LYS A 21 -4.41 15.91 -27.97
C LYS A 21 -3.34 15.12 -27.25
N ILE A 22 -3.72 14.49 -26.14
CA ILE A 22 -2.82 13.58 -25.44
C ILE A 22 -2.51 12.36 -26.32
N SER A 23 -1.24 11.98 -26.38
CA SER A 23 -0.82 10.76 -27.09
C SER A 23 -1.02 9.53 -26.21
N THR A 24 -1.15 8.35 -26.82
CA THR A 24 -1.25 7.07 -26.10
C THR A 24 -0.10 6.83 -25.11
N LEU A 25 1.13 7.19 -25.45
CA LEU A 25 2.29 7.02 -24.57
C LEU A 25 2.13 7.82 -23.26
N HIS A 26 1.75 9.10 -23.37
CA HIS A 26 1.48 9.96 -22.21
C HIS A 26 0.24 9.51 -21.43
N ALA A 27 -0.79 8.97 -22.09
CA ALA A 27 -1.97 8.43 -21.42
C ALA A 27 -1.62 7.20 -20.56
N LEU A 28 -0.77 6.30 -21.05
CA LEU A 28 -0.25 5.16 -20.29
C LEU A 28 0.66 5.60 -19.13
N ALA A 29 1.47 6.64 -19.33
CA ALA A 29 2.26 7.22 -18.24
C ALA A 29 1.38 7.83 -17.14
N MET A 30 0.29 8.51 -17.53
CA MET A 30 -0.69 9.06 -16.59
C MET A 30 -1.49 7.97 -15.86
N GLN A 31 -1.78 6.85 -16.51
CA GLN A 31 -2.34 5.67 -15.85
C GLN A 31 -1.41 5.17 -14.74
N ASN A 32 -0.13 4.98 -15.03
CA ASN A 32 0.80 4.43 -14.05
C ASN A 32 1.07 5.36 -12.85
N ILE A 33 1.00 6.68 -13.05
CA ILE A 33 1.36 7.66 -12.01
C ILE A 33 0.13 8.16 -11.25
N PHE A 34 -0.99 8.37 -11.94
CA PHE A 34 -2.19 9.01 -11.41
C PHE A 34 -3.42 8.09 -11.40
N ASP A 35 -3.27 6.85 -11.87
CA ASP A 35 -4.33 5.84 -11.92
C ASP A 35 -5.56 6.28 -12.74
N LEU A 36 -5.27 7.03 -13.82
CA LEU A 36 -6.25 7.51 -14.77
C LEU A 36 -6.45 6.51 -15.91
N SER A 37 -7.70 6.35 -16.34
CA SER A 37 -8.03 5.51 -17.49
C SER A 37 -7.47 6.13 -18.79
N PRO A 38 -6.62 5.40 -19.54
CA PRO A 38 -6.14 5.86 -20.84
C PRO A 38 -7.28 6.12 -21.83
N ASP A 39 -8.32 5.27 -21.80
CA ASP A 39 -9.47 5.40 -22.68
C ASP A 39 -10.25 6.69 -22.41
N TRP A 40 -10.41 7.05 -21.14
CA TRP A 40 -11.01 8.33 -20.77
C TRP A 40 -10.12 9.51 -21.18
N LEU A 41 -8.80 9.43 -20.97
CA LEU A 41 -7.86 10.48 -21.37
C LEU A 41 -7.85 10.73 -22.88
N LEU A 42 -7.95 9.67 -23.68
CA LEU A 42 -7.85 9.75 -25.14
C LEU A 42 -9.19 10.07 -25.82
N THR A 43 -10.30 9.61 -25.24
CA THR A 43 -11.62 9.66 -25.91
C THR A 43 -12.66 10.49 -25.17
N GLY A 44 -12.42 10.82 -23.89
CA GLY A 44 -13.39 11.44 -23.00
C GLY A 44 -14.57 10.52 -22.63
N LYS A 45 -14.54 9.25 -23.02
CA LYS A 45 -15.59 8.26 -22.74
C LYS A 45 -15.16 7.29 -21.65
N GLY A 46 -16.12 6.85 -20.84
CA GLY A 46 -15.86 5.94 -19.72
C GLY A 46 -15.52 6.67 -18.42
N LYS A 47 -15.01 5.93 -17.44
CA LYS A 47 -14.67 6.46 -16.11
C LYS A 47 -13.25 7.02 -16.13
N MET A 48 -13.07 8.18 -15.49
CA MET A 48 -11.78 8.87 -15.40
C MET A 48 -10.73 8.06 -14.62
N LEU A 49 -11.15 7.41 -13.54
CA LEU A 49 -10.29 6.60 -12.68
C LEU A 49 -10.40 5.13 -13.06
N CYS A 50 -9.28 4.41 -13.01
CA CYS A 50 -9.27 2.96 -13.12
C CYS A 50 -9.98 2.36 -11.90
N GLU A 51 -11.06 1.60 -12.10
CA GLU A 51 -11.81 1.02 -10.97
C GLU A 51 -11.09 -0.16 -10.30
N ASP A 52 -10.07 -0.72 -10.97
CA ASP A 52 -9.46 -2.00 -10.59
C ASP A 52 -8.20 -1.89 -9.70
N HIS A 53 -7.66 -0.70 -9.46
CA HIS A 53 -6.65 -0.52 -8.42
C HIS A 53 -7.31 -0.15 -7.09
N LYS A 54 -7.85 -1.19 -6.45
CA LYS A 54 -8.20 -1.21 -5.03
C LYS A 54 -7.13 -0.47 -4.23
N LYS A 55 -7.51 0.70 -3.71
CA LYS A 55 -6.92 1.37 -2.55
C LYS A 55 -5.41 1.11 -2.43
N THR A 56 -4.59 1.95 -3.03
CA THR A 56 -3.28 2.26 -2.43
C THR A 56 -3.57 2.91 -1.06
N LYS A 57 -3.96 2.07 -0.09
CA LYS A 57 -3.95 2.40 1.31
C LYS A 57 -2.52 2.85 1.56
N ASN A 58 -2.34 4.12 1.87
CA ASN A 58 -1.09 4.64 2.42
C ASN A 58 -0.46 3.56 3.29
N VAL A 59 0.59 2.92 2.77
CA VAL A 59 1.30 1.85 3.49
C VAL A 59 1.82 2.53 4.75
N SER A 60 1.37 2.09 5.92
CA SER A 60 1.71 2.81 7.15
C SER A 60 3.24 2.89 7.26
N PRO A 61 3.81 4.04 7.67
CA PRO A 61 5.27 4.14 7.84
C PRO A 61 5.83 3.07 8.78
N ALA A 62 5.01 2.58 9.71
CA ALA A 62 5.35 1.46 10.58
C ALA A 62 5.52 0.13 9.82
N LEU A 63 4.70 -0.14 8.80
CA LEU A 63 4.81 -1.34 7.97
C LEU A 63 6.07 -1.29 7.11
N VAL A 64 6.40 -0.13 6.51
CA VAL A 64 7.64 0.05 5.74
C VAL A 64 8.86 -0.18 6.63
N ARG A 65 8.88 0.39 7.84
CA ARG A 65 9.96 0.15 8.81
C ARG A 65 10.06 -1.33 9.21
N ALA A 66 8.93 -2.00 9.46
CA ALA A 66 8.94 -3.42 9.82
C ALA A 66 9.53 -4.30 8.71
N LEU A 67 9.20 -4.01 7.45
CA LEU A 67 9.73 -4.71 6.28
C LEU A 67 11.25 -4.46 6.11
N GLN A 68 11.71 -3.23 6.36
CA GLN A 68 13.12 -2.87 6.26
C GLN A 68 13.96 -3.44 7.42
N SER A 69 13.43 -3.46 8.63
CA SER A 69 14.15 -3.92 9.83
C SER A 69 14.28 -5.43 9.94
N HIS A 70 13.42 -6.20 9.26
CA HIS A 70 13.37 -7.65 9.41
C HIS A 70 13.29 -8.37 8.05
N PRO A 71 14.42 -8.89 7.53
CA PRO A 71 14.47 -9.62 6.25
C PRO A 71 13.49 -10.80 6.19
N GLY A 72 13.22 -11.44 7.34
CA GLY A 72 12.25 -12.54 7.43
C GLY A 72 10.80 -12.12 7.16
N ILE A 73 10.41 -10.87 7.45
CA ILE A 73 9.03 -10.40 7.21
C ILE A 73 8.78 -10.30 5.71
N GLY A 74 9.75 -9.82 4.92
CA GLY A 74 9.65 -9.79 3.46
C GLY A 74 9.41 -11.18 2.88
N LYS A 75 10.15 -12.19 3.34
CA LYS A 75 9.97 -13.58 2.90
C LYS A 75 8.58 -14.13 3.28
N ILE A 76 8.07 -13.80 4.47
CA ILE A 76 6.72 -14.21 4.89
C ILE A 76 5.65 -13.58 3.99
N VAL A 77 5.78 -12.29 3.64
CA VAL A 77 4.82 -11.62 2.74
C VAL A 77 4.79 -12.30 1.37
N LEU A 78 5.95 -12.64 0.81
CA LEU A 78 6.03 -13.38 -0.46
C LEU A 78 5.42 -14.79 -0.36
N MET A 79 5.57 -15.46 0.79
CA MET A 79 4.93 -16.76 1.01
C MET A 79 3.41 -16.63 1.09
N LEU A 80 2.90 -15.60 1.77
CA LEU A 80 1.46 -15.34 1.90
C LEU A 80 0.78 -15.04 0.56
N GLU A 81 1.50 -14.46 -0.41
CA GLU A 81 0.97 -14.22 -1.77
C GLU A 81 0.59 -15.50 -2.52
N GLN A 82 1.25 -16.62 -2.20
CA GLN A 82 1.01 -17.92 -2.82
C GLN A 82 -0.07 -18.75 -2.09
N MET A 83 -0.62 -18.23 -1.00
CA MET A 83 -1.55 -18.94 -0.11
C MET A 83 -3.00 -18.50 -0.33
N GLY A 84 -3.94 -19.39 -0.03
CA GLY A 84 -5.37 -19.08 -0.08
C GLY A 84 -5.81 -18.22 1.10
N ASP A 85 -6.91 -17.49 0.93
CA ASP A 85 -7.44 -16.56 1.94
C ASP A 85 -7.71 -17.23 3.30
N ASP A 86 -8.11 -18.49 3.32
CA ASP A 86 -8.38 -19.21 4.57
C ASP A 86 -7.10 -19.58 5.33
N ASP A 87 -6.02 -19.88 4.61
CA ASP A 87 -4.71 -20.09 5.23
C ASP A 87 -4.15 -18.79 5.82
N ILE A 88 -4.35 -17.67 5.11
CA ILE A 88 -3.97 -16.34 5.59
C ILE A 88 -4.73 -15.99 6.88
N LYS A 89 -6.04 -16.23 6.95
CA LYS A 89 -6.84 -16.01 8.17
C LYS A 89 -6.34 -16.85 9.34
N ASN A 90 -5.99 -18.11 9.09
CA ASN A 90 -5.46 -19.00 10.13
C ASN A 90 -4.12 -18.50 10.69
N ILE A 91 -3.22 -18.06 9.80
CA ILE A 91 -1.94 -17.47 10.21
C ILE A 91 -2.15 -16.19 11.03
N GLN A 92 -3.07 -15.32 10.59
CA GLN A 92 -3.39 -14.10 11.30
C GLN A 92 -3.91 -14.40 12.72
N SER A 93 -4.87 -15.32 12.85
CA SER A 93 -5.44 -15.72 14.15
C SER A 93 -4.36 -16.21 15.12
N ARG A 94 -3.46 -17.08 14.66
CA ARG A 94 -2.35 -17.59 15.49
C ARG A 94 -1.36 -16.49 15.90
N ALA A 95 -1.07 -15.54 15.00
CA ALA A 95 -0.20 -14.42 15.30
C ALA A 95 -0.81 -13.50 16.38
N GLU A 96 -2.11 -13.23 16.29
CA GLU A 96 -2.84 -12.43 17.28
C GLU A 96 -2.90 -13.12 18.64
N GLU A 97 -3.13 -14.42 18.69
CA GLU A 97 -3.11 -15.21 19.92
C GLU A 97 -1.75 -15.15 20.61
N ARG A 98 -0.66 -15.38 19.87
CA ARG A 98 0.70 -15.28 20.42
C ARG A 98 1.00 -13.89 20.97
N LEU A 99 0.52 -12.84 20.29
CA LEU A 99 0.68 -11.47 20.77
C LEU A 99 -0.09 -11.22 22.08
N LYS A 100 -1.31 -11.76 22.21
CA LYS A 100 -2.11 -11.69 23.45
C LYS A 100 -1.41 -12.41 24.60
N ILE A 101 -0.91 -13.63 24.37
CA ILE A 101 -0.19 -14.42 25.38
C ILE A 101 1.01 -13.64 25.90
N LYS A 102 1.86 -13.13 25.01
CA LYS A 102 3.05 -12.35 25.39
C LYS A 102 2.69 -11.12 26.24
N LYS A 103 1.60 -10.42 25.89
CA LYS A 103 1.10 -9.29 26.70
C LYS A 103 0.63 -9.73 28.09
N MET A 104 -0.01 -10.90 28.20
CA MET A 104 -0.45 -11.44 29.50
C MET A 104 0.74 -11.85 30.37
N GLU A 105 1.74 -12.53 29.81
CA GLU A 105 2.97 -12.89 30.53
C GLU A 105 3.69 -11.65 31.08
N GLU A 106 3.76 -10.58 30.30
CA GLU A 106 4.40 -9.34 30.74
C GLU A 106 3.62 -8.67 31.88
N ARG A 107 2.28 -8.77 31.86
CA ARG A 107 1.44 -8.29 32.97
C ARG A 107 1.61 -9.14 34.23
N LEU A 108 1.68 -10.48 34.09
CA LEU A 108 1.93 -11.38 35.21
C LEU A 108 3.26 -11.07 35.88
N ARG A 109 4.35 -10.96 35.10
CA ARG A 109 5.66 -10.56 35.63
C ARG A 109 5.65 -9.23 36.38
N LYS A 110 4.92 -8.24 35.86
CA LYS A 110 4.77 -6.94 36.53
C LYS A 110 3.99 -7.06 37.85
N MET A 111 2.98 -7.91 37.91
CA MET A 111 2.22 -8.15 39.15
C MET A 111 3.03 -8.93 40.19
N GLU A 112 3.74 -9.99 39.77
CA GLU A 112 4.65 -10.75 40.64
C GLU A 112 5.73 -9.87 41.25
N LYS A 113 6.32 -8.98 40.45
CA LYS A 113 7.32 -8.02 40.93
C LYS A 113 6.75 -7.09 42.00
N LYS A 114 5.54 -6.55 41.77
CA LYS A 114 4.88 -5.69 42.76
C LYS A 114 4.55 -6.42 44.06
N ILE A 115 4.04 -7.65 43.98
CA ILE A 115 3.74 -8.45 45.18
C ILE A 115 5.02 -8.69 45.99
N ARG A 116 6.13 -8.97 45.32
CA ARG A 116 7.45 -9.18 45.95
C ARG A 116 8.06 -7.91 46.54
N GLU A 117 7.70 -6.73 46.03
CA GLU A 117 8.13 -5.43 46.57
C GLU A 117 7.23 -4.94 47.72
N THR A 118 6.05 -5.55 47.90
CA THR A 118 5.08 -5.19 48.95
C THR A 118 5.07 -6.21 50.11
N SER A 119 5.80 -7.32 49.99
CA SER A 119 6.02 -8.32 51.05
C SER A 119 7.39 -8.12 51.68
#